data_AF-A0A285ZUA4-F1
#
_entry.id   AF-A0A285ZUA4-F1
#
_cell.length_a   1.000
_cell.length_b   1.000
_cell.length_c   1.000
_cell.angle_alpha   90.00
_cell.angle_beta   90.00
_cell.angle_gamma   90.00
#
_symmetry.space_group_name_H-M   'P 1'
#
loop_
_entity.id
_entity.type
_entity.pdbx_description
1 polymer ?
#
loop_
_entity_poly.entity_id
_entity_poly.type
_entity_poly.pdbx_seq_one_letter_code
_entity_poly.pdbx_strand_id
1 'polypeptide(L)'
;MKNELRNVLSGKSKVRFGEIIQTISSYVRKSTETSTAIKGTKLFRKQEEQVLEKFIIENNLWINDIDFSKYVSEGAEQKVYLKDDKHVIKLNDAIYYASWQD
;
A
#
# COMPACT_ATOMS: atom_id res chain seq x y z
N MET A 1 -0.99 12.99 -8.05
CA MET A 1 -0.64 11.58 -8.27
C MET A 1 0.06 11.43 -9.62
N LYS A 2 1.27 10.86 -9.69
CA LYS A 2 1.98 10.62 -10.97
C LYS A 2 1.12 9.70 -11.86
N ASN A 3 0.99 10.03 -13.14
CA ASN A 3 0.12 9.31 -14.10
C ASN A 3 0.39 7.80 -14.17
N GLU A 4 1.63 7.38 -13.91
CA GLU A 4 2.06 5.98 -13.98
C GLU A 4 1.35 5.11 -12.93
N LEU A 5 1.27 5.55 -11.67
CA LEU A 5 0.57 4.81 -10.61
C LEU A 5 -0.92 4.69 -10.91
N ARG A 6 -1.54 5.77 -11.39
CA ARG A 6 -2.95 5.75 -11.78
C ARG A 6 -3.21 4.77 -12.93
N ASN A 7 -2.29 4.69 -13.90
CA ASN A 7 -2.39 3.76 -15.01
C ASN A 7 -2.26 2.30 -14.57
N VAL A 8 -1.37 2.00 -13.61
CA VAL A 8 -1.26 0.66 -13.00
C VAL A 8 -2.54 0.31 -12.25
N LEU A 9 -3.08 1.22 -11.43
CA LEU A 9 -4.33 0.99 -10.67
C LEU A 9 -5.55 0.84 -11.58
N SER A 10 -5.56 1.51 -12.74
CA SER A 10 -6.68 1.47 -13.69
C SER A 10 -6.61 0.32 -14.70
N GLY A 11 -5.60 -0.56 -14.62
CA GLY A 11 -5.38 -1.60 -15.63
C GLY A 11 -4.88 -1.10 -16.98
N LYS A 12 -4.53 0.19 -17.08
CA LYS A 12 -4.06 0.84 -18.31
C LYS A 12 -2.58 0.62 -18.58
N SER A 13 -1.84 0.10 -17.60
CA SER A 13 -0.42 -0.26 -17.72
C SER A 13 -0.18 -1.64 -17.11
N LYS A 14 0.61 -2.47 -17.80
CA LYS A 14 1.01 -3.79 -17.33
C LYS A 14 2.39 -3.70 -16.70
N VAL A 15 2.45 -3.87 -15.38
CA VAL A 15 3.69 -3.96 -14.61
C VAL A 15 3.72 -5.28 -13.84
N ARG A 16 4.91 -5.74 -13.44
CA ARG A 16 5.12 -7.06 -12.83
C ARG A 16 4.14 -7.41 -11.70
N PHE A 17 3.74 -6.41 -10.90
CA PHE A 17 2.81 -6.57 -9.77
C PHE A 17 1.46 -5.87 -9.98
N GLY A 18 1.14 -5.44 -11.21
CA GLY A 18 -0.04 -4.63 -11.50
C GLY A 18 -1.36 -5.34 -11.20
N GLU A 19 -1.46 -6.63 -11.54
CA GLU A 19 -2.66 -7.44 -11.29
C GLU A 19 -2.91 -7.62 -9.78
N ILE A 20 -1.86 -7.86 -8.99
CA ILE A 20 -1.96 -7.96 -7.53
C ILE A 20 -2.40 -6.62 -6.93
N ILE A 21 -1.79 -5.51 -7.37
CA ILE A 21 -2.13 -4.15 -6.92
C ILE A 21 -3.60 -3.80 -7.24
N GLN A 22 -4.08 -4.14 -8.43
CA GLN A 22 -5.47 -3.93 -8.83
C GLN A 22 -6.44 -4.81 -8.02
N THR A 23 -6.06 -6.07 -7.79
CA THR A 23 -6.85 -7.04 -7.04
C THR A 23 -7.04 -6.60 -5.60
N ILE A 24 -5.94 -6.24 -4.91
CA ILE A 24 -6.02 -5.81 -3.51
C ILE A 24 -6.78 -4.48 -3.38
N SER A 25 -6.60 -3.54 -4.31
CA SER A 25 -7.37 -2.29 -4.32
C SER A 25 -8.88 -2.54 -4.47
N SER A 26 -9.26 -3.46 -5.37
CA SER A 26 -10.65 -3.87 -5.57
C SER A 26 -11.22 -4.62 -4.36
N TYR A 27 -10.41 -5.47 -3.73
CA TYR A 27 -10.78 -6.24 -2.54
C TYR A 27 -11.07 -5.33 -1.35
N VAL A 28 -10.18 -4.36 -1.08
CA VAL A 28 -10.40 -3.32 -0.05
C VAL A 28 -11.68 -2.55 -0.34
N ARG A 29 -11.94 -2.14 -1.60
CA ARG A 29 -13.14 -1.37 -1.96
C ARG A 29 -14.43 -2.13 -1.68
N LYS A 30 -14.45 -3.41 -2.03
CA LYS A 30 -15.62 -4.27 -1.79
C LYS A 30 -15.86 -4.49 -0.30
N SER A 31 -14.78 -4.63 0.49
CA SER A 31 -14.89 -4.83 1.94
C SER A 31 -15.41 -3.59 2.68
N THR A 32 -15.10 -2.39 2.17
CA THR A 32 -15.53 -1.11 2.76
C THR A 32 -16.95 -0.75 2.36
N GLU A 33 -17.40 -1.11 1.14
CA GLU A 33 -18.81 -0.98 0.72
C GLU A 33 -19.77 -1.78 1.62
N THR A 34 -19.33 -2.93 2.16
CA THR A 34 -20.11 -3.77 3.07
C THR A 34 -20.08 -3.31 4.54
N SER A 35 -19.20 -2.38 4.90
CA SER A 35 -19.05 -1.92 6.29
C SER A 35 -19.79 -0.59 6.49
N THR A 36 -20.74 -0.54 7.44
CA THR A 36 -21.55 0.65 7.78
C THR A 36 -20.75 1.79 8.45
N ALA A 37 -19.42 1.73 8.42
CA ALA A 37 -18.55 2.67 9.13
C ALA A 37 -18.51 4.03 8.40
N ILE A 38 -18.68 5.10 9.16
CA ILE A 38 -18.68 6.48 8.66
C ILE A 38 -17.32 6.78 8.01
N LYS A 39 -17.31 6.97 6.68
CA LYS A 39 -16.14 7.44 5.92
C LYS A 39 -15.62 8.74 6.55
N GLY A 40 -14.39 8.71 7.06
CA GLY A 40 -13.73 9.90 7.63
C GLY A 40 -13.15 9.75 9.05
N THR A 41 -13.12 8.55 9.64
CA THR A 41 -12.51 8.33 10.98
C THR A 41 -11.29 7.42 10.93
N LYS A 42 -10.37 7.58 11.90
CA LYS A 42 -9.21 6.70 12.14
C LYS A 42 -9.60 5.21 12.27
N LEU A 43 -10.86 4.94 12.66
CA LEU A 43 -11.42 3.59 12.75
C LEU A 43 -11.59 2.92 11.38
N PHE A 44 -11.98 3.69 10.37
CA PHE A 44 -12.18 3.20 9.00
C PHE A 44 -10.85 2.68 8.40
N ARG A 45 -9.77 3.46 8.53
CA ARG A 45 -8.43 3.06 8.06
C ARG A 45 -7.91 1.80 8.74
N LYS A 46 -8.21 1.62 10.04
CA LYS A 46 -7.82 0.42 10.79
C LYS A 46 -8.56 -0.84 10.30
N GLN A 47 -9.81 -0.71 9.85
CA GLN A 47 -10.56 -1.83 9.26
C GLN A 47 -9.97 -2.22 7.91
N GLU A 48 -9.64 -1.23 7.07
CA GLU A 48 -8.96 -1.48 5.80
C GLU A 48 -7.58 -2.13 5.99
N GLU A 49 -6.83 -1.72 7.02
CA GLU A 49 -5.55 -2.34 7.39
C GLU A 49 -5.70 -3.83 7.70
N GLN A 50 -6.73 -4.21 8.48
CA GLN A 50 -7.02 -5.63 8.77
C GLN A 50 -7.38 -6.43 7.52
N VAL A 51 -8.12 -5.82 6.59
CA VAL A 51 -8.48 -6.43 5.30
C VAL A 51 -7.22 -6.63 4.44
N LEU A 52 -6.34 -5.63 4.40
CA LEU A 52 -5.05 -5.70 3.71
C LEU A 52 -4.16 -6.80 4.30
N GLU A 53 -3.98 -6.83 5.61
CA GLU A 53 -3.18 -7.86 6.30
C GLU A 53 -3.69 -9.27 5.99
N LYS A 54 -5.01 -9.48 6.05
CA LYS A 54 -5.62 -10.77 5.71
C LYS A 54 -5.29 -11.18 4.27
N PHE A 55 -5.49 -10.28 3.31
CA PHE A 55 -5.17 -10.55 1.91
C PHE A 55 -3.68 -10.86 1.71
N ILE A 56 -2.80 -10.10 2.36
CA ILE A 56 -1.34 -10.28 2.28
C ILE A 56 -0.93 -11.64 2.84
N ILE A 57 -1.51 -12.07 3.96
CA ILE A 57 -1.26 -13.40 4.56
C ILE A 57 -1.75 -14.51 3.63
N GLU A 58 -3.00 -14.43 3.16
CA GLU A 58 -3.61 -15.46 2.30
C GLU A 58 -2.85 -15.65 0.97
N ASN A 59 -2.21 -14.59 0.47
CA ASN A 59 -1.47 -14.60 -0.79
C ASN A 59 0.05 -14.65 -0.62
N ASN A 60 0.56 -14.76 0.62
CA ASN A 60 1.99 -14.77 0.94
C ASN A 60 2.77 -13.57 0.34
N LEU A 61 2.27 -12.35 0.57
CA LEU A 61 2.78 -11.12 -0.03
C LEU A 61 3.65 -10.27 0.92
N TRP A 62 3.94 -10.76 2.14
CA TRP A 62 4.81 -10.03 3.08
C TRP A 62 6.25 -9.95 2.56
N ILE A 63 6.84 -8.75 2.64
CA ILE A 63 8.24 -8.49 2.33
C ILE A 63 9.02 -8.55 3.65
N ASN A 64 9.79 -9.62 3.84
CA ASN A 64 10.53 -9.88 5.08
C ASN A 64 12.03 -9.55 4.96
N ASP A 65 12.52 -9.20 3.76
CA ASP A 65 13.94 -8.97 3.44
C ASP A 65 14.34 -7.48 3.52
N ILE A 66 13.77 -6.73 4.47
CA ILE A 66 14.11 -5.31 4.68
C ILE A 66 15.16 -5.19 5.80
N ASP A 67 16.37 -4.77 5.44
CA ASP A 67 17.41 -4.44 6.42
C ASP A 67 17.22 -3.01 6.93
N PHE A 68 16.58 -2.88 8.09
CA PHE A 68 16.33 -1.58 8.72
C PHE A 68 17.61 -0.84 9.15
N SER A 69 18.77 -1.52 9.22
CA SER A 69 20.06 -0.86 9.48
C SER A 69 20.56 -0.04 8.30
N LYS A 70 20.05 -0.31 7.09
CA LYS A 70 20.40 0.40 5.83
C LYS A 70 19.60 1.68 5.62
N TYR A 71 19.12 2.29 6.71
CA TYR A 71 18.41 3.55 6.65
C TYR A 71 19.25 4.63 5.96
N VAL A 72 18.64 5.37 5.04
CA VAL A 72 19.29 6.45 4.27
C VAL A 72 18.73 7.81 4.70
N SER A 73 17.39 7.94 4.67
CA SER A 73 16.72 9.21 4.95
C SER A 73 15.23 9.01 5.16
N GLU A 74 14.59 9.98 5.81
CA GLU A 74 13.14 10.08 5.94
C GLU A 74 12.67 11.50 5.63
N GLY A 75 11.40 11.62 5.23
CA GLY A 75 10.76 12.91 5.00
C GLY A 75 9.27 12.76 4.76
N ALA A 76 8.49 13.66 5.36
CA ALA A 76 7.02 13.62 5.37
C ALA A 76 6.50 12.23 5.80
N GLU A 77 6.10 11.40 4.85
CA GLU A 77 5.54 10.05 5.08
C GLU A 77 6.47 8.92 4.65
N GLN A 78 7.64 9.23 4.07
CA GLN A 78 8.50 8.25 3.42
C GLN A 78 9.77 7.97 4.24
N LYS A 79 10.10 6.68 4.39
CA LYS A 79 11.40 6.20 4.84
C LYS A 79 12.11 5.45 3.71
N VAL A 80 13.40 5.69 3.56
CA VAL A 80 14.23 5.14 2.48
C VAL A 80 15.34 4.28 3.06
N TYR A 81 15.48 3.07 2.53
CA TYR A 81 16.49 2.09 2.92
C TYR A 81 17.28 1.65 1.70
N LEU A 82 18.59 1.44 1.83
CA LEU A 82 19.41 0.90 0.76
C LEU A 82 19.18 -0.61 0.65
N LYS A 83 18.85 -1.09 -0.56
CA LYS A 83 18.71 -2.53 -0.82
C LYS A 83 20.03 -3.14 -1.28
N ASP A 84 20.70 -2.44 -2.17
CA ASP A 84 22.01 -2.76 -2.74
C ASP A 84 22.64 -1.47 -3.27
N ASP A 85 23.81 -1.55 -3.90
CA ASP A 85 24.56 -0.38 -4.40
C ASP A 85 23.82 0.46 -5.45
N LYS A 86 22.71 -0.03 -6.02
CA LYS A 86 21.97 0.61 -7.12
C LYS A 86 20.49 0.85 -6.81
N HIS A 87 19.94 0.21 -5.78
CA HIS A 87 18.51 0.24 -5.50
C HIS A 87 18.19 0.64 -4.06
N VAL A 88 17.02 1.26 -3.90
CA VAL A 88 16.45 1.62 -2.60
C VAL A 88 15.07 1.01 -2.42
N ILE A 89 14.72 0.67 -1.18
CA ILE A 89 13.37 0.36 -0.73
C ILE A 89 12.78 1.62 -0.11
N LYS A 90 11.55 1.94 -0.49
CA LYS A 90 10.80 3.08 0.04
C LYS A 90 9.55 2.58 0.74
N LEU A 91 9.43 2.88 2.02
CA LEU A 91 8.24 2.61 2.83
C LEU A 91 7.48 3.92 2.99
N ASN A 92 6.17 3.90 2.72
CA ASN A 92 5.31 5.07 2.88
C ASN A 92 4.31 4.81 4.00
N ASP A 93 4.08 5.83 4.82
CA ASP A 93 2.98 5.88 5.79
C ASP A 93 1.77 6.56 5.13
N ALA A 94 0.57 6.24 5.62
CA ALA A 94 -0.67 6.87 5.19
C ALA A 94 -1.09 8.05 6.10
N ILE A 95 -0.15 8.68 6.83
CA ILE A 95 -0.46 9.73 7.82
C ILE A 95 -1.29 10.90 7.29
N TYR A 96 -1.14 11.25 6.01
CA TYR A 96 -1.89 12.34 5.36
C TYR A 96 -3.16 11.88 4.64
N TYR A 97 -3.46 10.57 4.64
CA TYR A 97 -4.60 9.99 3.94
C TYR A 97 -5.67 9.52 4.94
N ALA A 98 -6.94 9.72 4.59
CA ALA A 98 -8.06 9.32 5.43
C ALA A 98 -8.36 7.81 5.29
N SER A 99 -7.96 7.20 4.18
CA SER A 99 -8.12 5.78 3.87
C SER A 99 -6.91 5.23 3.12
N TRP A 100 -6.78 3.91 3.04
CA TRP A 100 -5.79 3.25 2.17
C TRP A 100 -6.19 3.30 0.68
N GLN A 101 -7.37 3.83 0.36
CA GLN A 101 -7.87 4.01 -1.01
C GLN A 101 -7.75 5.44 -1.54
N ASP A 102 -7.44 6.41 -0.68
CA ASP A 102 -7.24 7.83 -1.05
C ASP A 102 -6.00 8.01 -1.94
#